data_AF-A0A838KML8-F1
#
_entry.id   AF-A0A838KML8-F1
#
_cell.length_a   1.000
_cell.length_b   1.000
_cell.length_c   1.000
_cell.angle_alpha   90.00
_cell.angle_beta   90.00
_cell.angle_gamma   90.00
#
_symmetry.space_group_name_H-M   'P 1'
#
loop_
_entity.id
_entity.type
_entity.pdbx_description
1 polymer ?
#
loop_
_entity_poly.entity_id
_entity_poly.type
_entity_poly.pdbx_seq_one_letter_code
_entity_poly.pdbx_strand_id
1 'polypeptide(L)'
;MTTQISQPDLLRELEQVVEAELNRHLGVAKEWFPHDYIPWTDGRNYDGLMGGDPWSPDDADIPEVARTALIVNLLTEDNLPSYHHEIAVLF
;
A
#
# COMPACT_ATOMS: atom_id res chain seq x y z
N MET A 1 -24.64 32.86 6.43
CA MET A 1 -24.28 32.68 5.01
C MET A 1 -22.94 31.97 4.98
N THR A 2 -22.85 30.81 4.35
CA THR A 2 -21.58 30.10 4.15
C THR A 2 -20.91 30.71 2.94
N THR A 3 -19.70 31.25 3.10
CA THR A 3 -18.91 31.77 1.98
C THR A 3 -18.51 30.57 1.11
N GLN A 4 -18.89 30.56 -0.17
CA GLN A 4 -18.39 29.55 -1.10
C GLN A 4 -16.94 29.90 -1.48
N ILE A 5 -16.02 29.00 -1.14
CA ILE A 5 -14.61 29.06 -1.52
C ILE A 5 -14.44 28.20 -2.78
N SER A 6 -13.69 28.68 -3.77
CA SER A 6 -13.36 27.89 -4.96
C SER A 6 -12.37 26.78 -4.60
N GLN A 7 -12.33 25.68 -5.36
CA GLN A 7 -11.38 24.59 -5.09
C GLN A 7 -9.92 25.07 -5.06
N PRO A 8 -9.42 25.90 -6.02
CA PRO A 8 -8.06 26.43 -5.94
C PRO A 8 -7.78 27.31 -4.72
N ASP A 9 -8.76 28.10 -4.28
CA ASP A 9 -8.60 28.95 -3.10
C ASP A 9 -8.56 28.12 -1.83
N LEU A 10 -9.37 27.06 -1.75
CA LEU A 10 -9.31 26.11 -0.64
C LEU A 10 -7.95 25.41 -0.55
N LEU A 11 -7.38 25.00 -1.68
CA LEU A 11 -6.04 24.37 -1.70
C LEU A 11 -4.95 25.33 -1.18
N ARG A 12 -5.01 26.61 -1.56
CA ARG A 12 -4.07 27.64 -1.07
C ARG A 12 -4.23 27.90 0.43
N GLU A 13 -5.46 27.97 0.92
CA GLU A 13 -5.73 28.15 2.36
C GLU A 13 -5.21 26.96 3.19
N LEU A 14 -5.22 25.74 2.64
CA LEU A 14 -4.74 24.53 3.31
C LEU A 14 -3.22 24.34 3.25
N GLU A 15 -2.50 25.09 2.41
CA GLU A 15 -1.08 24.84 2.09
C GLU A 15 -0.20 24.77 3.34
N GLN A 16 -0.32 25.73 4.27
CA GLN A 16 0.48 25.75 5.49
C GLN A 16 0.21 24.57 6.42
N VAL A 17 -1.06 24.12 6.48
CA VAL A 17 -1.45 22.97 7.31
C VAL A 17 -0.93 21.68 6.68
N VAL A 18 -1.07 21.54 5.35
CA VAL A 18 -0.56 20.38 4.61
C VAL A 18 0.96 20.29 4.75
N GLU A 19 1.68 21.41 4.62
CA GLU A 19 3.13 21.44 4.80
C GLU A 19 3.54 20.98 6.20
N ALA A 20 2.93 21.54 7.24
CA ALA A 20 3.23 21.19 8.62
C ALA A 20 2.97 19.70 8.91
N GLU A 21 1.83 19.18 8.46
CA GLU A 21 1.44 17.78 8.70
C GLU A 21 2.23 16.79 7.85
N LEU A 22 2.58 17.14 6.61
CA LEU A 22 3.46 16.33 5.76
C LEU A 22 4.85 16.24 6.38
N ASN A 23 5.43 17.36 6.79
CA ASN A 23 6.73 17.38 7.45
C ASN A 23 6.71 16.59 8.76
N ARG A 24 5.63 16.69 9.55
CA ARG A 24 5.45 15.88 10.77
C ARG A 24 5.40 14.39 10.44
N HIS A 25 4.66 13.99 9.41
CA HIS A 25 4.56 12.59 8.97
C HIS A 25 5.93 12.05 8.54
N LEU A 26 6.63 12.77 7.66
CA LEU A 26 7.96 12.38 7.17
C LEU A 26 8.98 12.31 8.31
N GLY A 27 8.91 13.21 9.30
CA GLY A 27 9.81 13.24 10.45
C GLY A 27 9.65 12.08 11.44
N VAL A 28 8.49 11.41 11.45
CA VAL A 28 8.24 10.23 12.32
C VAL A 28 8.25 8.91 11.55
N ALA A 29 8.26 8.97 10.22
CA ALA A 29 8.33 7.80 9.36
C ALA A 29 9.65 7.05 9.64
N LYS A 30 9.54 5.75 9.89
CA LYS A 30 10.70 4.87 10.05
C LYS A 30 10.89 4.13 8.74
N GLU A 31 12.10 4.21 8.20
CA GLU A 31 12.46 3.40 7.05
C GLU A 31 12.43 1.92 7.42
N TRP A 32 11.88 1.12 6.51
CA TRP A 32 11.84 -0.32 6.58
C TRP A 32 11.82 -0.87 5.16
N PHE A 33 12.29 -2.10 4.99
CA PHE A 33 12.29 -2.75 3.70
C PHE A 33 11.46 -4.03 3.77
N PRO A 34 10.58 -4.31 2.80
CA PRO A 34 9.75 -5.52 2.84
C PRO A 34 10.55 -6.82 2.96
N HIS A 35 11.76 -6.87 2.37
CA HIS A 35 12.61 -8.04 2.42
C HIS A 35 13.13 -8.38 3.83
N ASP A 36 13.14 -7.43 4.77
CA ASP A 36 13.53 -7.68 6.16
C ASP A 36 12.48 -8.51 6.93
N TYR A 37 11.25 -8.58 6.40
CA TYR A 37 10.11 -9.26 7.04
C TYR A 37 9.74 -10.59 6.37
N ILE A 38 10.49 -11.00 5.34
CA ILE A 38 10.25 -12.28 4.65
C ILE A 38 11.10 -13.37 5.31
N PRO A 39 10.50 -14.48 5.79
CA PRO A 39 11.26 -15.61 6.32
C PRO A 39 11.90 -16.41 5.17
N TRP A 40 12.99 -15.89 4.61
CA TRP A 40 13.64 -16.45 3.41
C TRP A 40 14.05 -17.92 3.54
N THR A 41 14.32 -18.39 4.77
CA THR A 41 14.68 -19.78 5.06
C THR A 41 13.55 -20.77 4.76
N ASP A 42 12.32 -20.30 4.69
CA ASP A 42 11.14 -21.13 4.45
C ASP A 42 10.85 -21.27 2.94
N GLY A 43 11.63 -20.58 2.09
CA GLY A 43 11.51 -20.64 0.64
C GLY A 43 11.83 -22.04 0.09
N ARG A 44 10.94 -22.55 -0.75
CA ARG A 44 11.12 -23.81 -1.49
C ARG A 44 10.80 -23.65 -2.97
N ASN A 45 11.31 -24.56 -3.79
CA ASN A 45 10.89 -24.66 -5.19
C ASN A 45 9.45 -25.16 -5.28
N TYR A 46 8.75 -24.72 -6.33
CA TYR A 46 7.43 -25.22 -6.71
C TYR A 46 7.51 -26.06 -7.98
N ASP A 47 6.42 -26.77 -8.27
CA ASP A 47 6.28 -27.61 -9.46
C ASP A 47 6.48 -26.83 -10.78
N GLY A 48 6.68 -27.56 -11.87
CA GLY A 48 7.01 -26.98 -13.17
C GLY A 48 8.52 -26.82 -13.39
N LEU A 49 8.96 -25.62 -13.78
CA LEU A 49 10.34 -25.39 -14.25
C LEU A 49 11.42 -25.64 -13.19
N MET A 50 11.08 -25.46 -11.92
CA MET A 50 12.02 -25.58 -10.80
C MET A 50 11.97 -26.96 -10.12
N GLY A 51 11.10 -27.86 -10.59
CA GLY A 51 11.04 -29.26 -10.16
C GLY A 51 10.72 -29.48 -8.68
N GLY A 52 10.01 -28.55 -8.03
CA GLY A 52 9.57 -28.68 -6.63
C GLY A 52 8.18 -29.28 -6.48
N ASP A 53 7.61 -29.10 -5.29
CA ASP A 53 6.27 -29.60 -4.96
C ASP A 53 5.17 -28.61 -5.37
N PRO A 54 3.99 -29.07 -5.80
CA PRO A 54 2.89 -28.17 -6.15
C PRO A 54 2.46 -27.31 -4.97
N TRP A 55 1.92 -26.13 -5.28
CA TRP A 55 1.26 -25.29 -4.28
C TRP A 55 -0.11 -25.87 -3.93
N SER A 56 -0.47 -25.77 -2.65
CA SER A 56 -1.78 -26.06 -2.11
C SER A 56 -2.21 -25.00 -1.09
N PRO A 57 -3.52 -24.82 -0.83
CA PRO A 57 -3.98 -23.92 0.22
C PRO A 57 -3.43 -24.26 1.63
N ASP A 58 -3.02 -25.51 1.85
CA ASP A 58 -2.45 -26.00 3.11
C ASP A 58 -0.99 -25.53 3.32
N ASP A 59 -0.31 -25.05 2.26
CA ASP A 59 1.03 -24.44 2.38
C ASP A 59 1.00 -23.05 3.05
N ALA A 60 -0.19 -22.46 3.19
CA ALA A 60 -0.38 -21.18 3.85
C ALA A 60 -1.01 -21.41 5.23
N ASP A 61 -0.18 -21.43 6.28
CA ASP A 61 -0.62 -21.54 7.69
C ASP A 61 -1.24 -20.23 8.20
N ILE A 62 -2.30 -19.79 7.52
CA ILE A 62 -3.09 -18.62 7.87
C ILE A 62 -4.59 -18.96 7.75
N PRO A 63 -5.43 -18.47 8.68
CA PRO A 63 -6.87 -18.67 8.59
C PRO A 63 -7.42 -18.14 7.26
N GLU A 64 -8.42 -18.82 6.70
CA GLU A 64 -9.04 -18.44 5.41
C GLU A 64 -9.47 -16.97 5.37
N VAL A 65 -10.07 -16.47 6.44
CA VAL A 65 -10.50 -15.07 6.55
C VAL A 65 -9.32 -14.10 6.44
N ALA A 66 -8.18 -14.44 7.07
CA ALA A 66 -6.97 -13.62 6.99
C ALA A 66 -6.37 -13.65 5.58
N ARG A 67 -6.34 -14.82 4.92
CA ARG A 67 -5.89 -14.95 3.54
C ARG A 67 -6.73 -14.12 2.57
N THR A 68 -8.05 -14.16 2.70
CA THR A 68 -8.95 -13.35 1.87
C THR A 68 -8.70 -11.86 2.09
N ALA A 69 -8.52 -11.42 3.33
CA ALA A 69 -8.20 -10.02 3.62
C ALA A 69 -6.86 -9.58 2.99
N LEU A 70 -5.83 -10.43 3.06
CA LEU A 70 -4.52 -10.17 2.44
C LEU A 70 -4.62 -10.08 0.92
N ILE A 71 -5.38 -10.97 0.27
CA ILE A 71 -5.59 -10.92 -1.20
C ILE A 71 -6.28 -9.61 -1.60
N VAL A 72 -7.34 -9.22 -0.88
CA VAL A 72 -8.04 -7.96 -1.17
C VAL A 72 -7.10 -6.77 -0.98
N ASN A 73 -6.34 -6.73 0.11
CA ASN A 73 -5.37 -5.66 0.35
C ASN A 73 -4.32 -5.61 -0.77
N LEU A 74 -3.74 -6.75 -1.16
CA LEU A 74 -2.78 -6.81 -2.27
C LEU A 74 -3.36 -6.25 -3.57
N LEU A 75 -4.58 -6.67 -3.94
CA LEU A 75 -5.23 -6.19 -5.16
C LEU A 75 -5.49 -4.68 -5.14
N THR A 76 -5.76 -4.11 -3.97
CA THR A 76 -5.89 -2.65 -3.84
C THR A 76 -4.54 -1.94 -3.90
N GLU A 77 -3.51 -2.45 -3.22
CA GLU A 77 -2.18 -1.84 -3.20
C GLU A 77 -1.45 -1.97 -4.55
N ASP A 78 -1.68 -3.04 -5.32
CA ASP A 78 -1.14 -3.21 -6.68
C ASP A 78 -1.66 -2.15 -7.66
N ASN A 79 -2.76 -1.47 -7.32
CA ASN A 79 -3.34 -0.39 -8.12
C ASN A 79 -2.70 0.98 -7.83
N LEU A 80 -1.57 1.03 -7.10
CA LEU A 80 -0.83 2.25 -6.79
C LEU A 80 -0.57 3.17 -8.01
N PRO A 81 -0.26 2.67 -9.22
CA PRO A 81 -0.08 3.55 -10.39
C PRO A 81 -1.31 4.39 -10.72
N SER A 82 -2.52 3.83 -10.58
CA SER A 82 -3.76 4.58 -10.79
C SER A 82 -3.97 5.62 -9.70
N TYR A 83 -3.71 5.30 -8.43
CA TYR A 83 -3.83 6.27 -7.34
C TYR A 83 -2.87 7.45 -7.53
N HIS A 84 -1.65 7.18 -7.98
CA HIS A 84 -0.69 8.23 -8.30
C HIS A 84 -1.18 9.11 -9.46
N HIS A 85 -1.72 8.52 -10.52
CA HIS A 85 -2.27 9.26 -11.65
C HIS A 85 -3.44 10.16 -11.24
N GLU A 86 -4.38 9.63 -10.46
CA GLU A 86 -5.55 10.40 -9.99
C GLU A 86 -5.13 11.62 -9.17
N ILE A 87 -4.18 11.47 -8.23
CA ILE A 87 -3.66 12.59 -7.44
C ILE A 87 -3.02 13.66 -8.33
N ALA A 88 -2.33 13.26 -9.40
CA ALA A 88 -1.64 14.17 -10.31
C ALA A 88 -2.58 14.97 -11.23
N VAL A 89 -3.83 14.54 -11.41
CA VAL A 89 -4.78 15.13 -12.39
C VAL A 89 -6.01 15.78 -11.73
N LEU A 90 -6.41 15.35 -10.53
CA LEU A 90 -7.64 15.80 -9.87
C LEU A 90 -7.54 17.16 -9.14
N PHE A 91 -6.33 17.66 -8.90
CA PHE A 91 -6.06 18.91 -8.17
C PHE A 91 -5.21 19.85 -9.02
#